data_AF-A0A168SMS4-F1
#
_entry.id   AF-A0A168SMS4-F1
#
_cell.length_a   1.000
_cell.length_b   1.000
_cell.length_c   1.000
_cell.angle_alpha   90.00
_cell.angle_beta   90.00
_cell.angle_gamma   90.00
#
_symmetry.space_group_name_H-M   'P 1'
#
loop_
_entity.id
_entity.type
_entity.pdbx_description
1 polymer ?
#
loop_
_entity_poly.entity_id
_entity_poly.type
_entity_poly.pdbx_seq_one_letter_code
_entity_poly.pdbx_strand_id
1 'polypeptide(L)'
;MLMGLPPFWAETHSEMYGRVLDAPLEFPEDMDPVTSDFIAGLLRRDPAERLGTGVDGPITIRSHPYFDSLQWTDVYYRRIKPPYVPNLKSETDFSHFDKDFLAMTPRLSPSTMQQTQSATMDPSLLDLAFQGYSYTNTDSNYMEDAFPSPSATTSDLQHSSIYYYEDDDYGSVEAATSDDRHNDSGVTTSSSGGGGLEPGSNASHVYGN
;
A
#
# COMPACT_ATOMS: atom_id res chain seq x y z
N MET A 1 -8.82 2.39 -14.13
CA MET A 1 -8.67 1.80 -15.49
C MET A 1 -10.00 1.79 -16.22
N LEU A 2 -10.96 0.94 -15.81
CA LEU A 2 -12.26 0.78 -16.49
C LEU A 2 -13.04 2.09 -16.70
N MET A 3 -13.13 2.93 -15.66
CA MET A 3 -13.92 4.17 -15.67
C MET A 3 -13.14 5.46 -16.00
N GLY A 4 -11.83 5.39 -16.22
CA GLY A 4 -10.96 6.58 -16.39
C GLY A 4 -10.82 7.51 -15.16
N LEU A 5 -11.75 7.47 -14.20
CA LEU A 5 -11.82 8.32 -13.01
C LEU A 5 -11.59 7.51 -11.71
N PRO A 6 -11.17 8.15 -10.60
CA PRO A 6 -11.13 7.52 -9.29
C PRO A 6 -12.55 7.30 -8.72
N PRO A 7 -12.81 6.21 -7.96
CA PRO A 7 -14.15 5.88 -7.46
C PRO A 7 -14.67 6.86 -6.40
N PHE A 8 -13.76 7.54 -5.68
CA PHE A 8 -14.08 8.61 -4.75
C PHE A 8 -13.31 9.87 -5.17
N TRP A 9 -14.03 10.87 -5.68
CA TRP A 9 -13.48 12.15 -6.11
C TRP A 9 -14.19 13.30 -5.38
N ALA A 10 -13.45 14.36 -5.07
CA ALA A 10 -13.98 15.64 -4.58
C ALA A 10 -12.99 16.78 -4.92
N GLU A 11 -13.42 18.03 -4.78
CA GLU A 11 -12.57 19.21 -5.02
C GLU A 11 -11.52 19.41 -3.92
N THR A 12 -11.81 18.97 -2.69
CA THR A 12 -10.88 19.06 -1.55
C THR A 12 -10.51 17.68 -1.01
N HIS A 13 -9.28 17.54 -0.48
CA HIS A 13 -8.84 16.29 0.15
C HIS A 13 -9.73 15.90 1.35
N SER A 14 -10.23 16.87 2.12
CA SER A 14 -11.10 16.62 3.28
C SER A 14 -12.41 15.94 2.87
N GLU A 15 -13.06 16.46 1.82
CA GLU A 15 -14.28 15.85 1.26
C GLU A 15 -14.00 14.50 0.61
N MET A 16 -12.88 14.36 -0.10
CA MET A 16 -12.47 13.09 -0.70
C MET A 16 -12.28 12.01 0.38
N TYR A 17 -11.64 12.33 1.50
CA TYR A 17 -11.52 11.40 2.63
C TYR A 17 -12.88 11.05 3.23
N GLY A 18 -13.78 12.02 3.43
CA GLY A 18 -15.16 11.75 3.84
C GLY A 18 -15.89 10.81 2.87
N ARG A 19 -15.71 10.96 1.56
CA ARG A 19 -16.29 10.05 0.55
C ARG A 19 -15.69 8.65 0.62
N VAL A 20 -14.37 8.51 0.79
CA VAL A 20 -13.73 7.20 1.02
C VAL A 20 -14.30 6.52 2.27
N LEU A 21 -14.48 7.27 3.36
CA LEU A 21 -15.01 6.75 4.62
C LEU A 21 -16.48 6.34 4.55
N ASP A 22 -17.35 7.14 3.93
CA ASP A 22 -18.81 6.98 4.09
C ASP A 22 -19.65 6.89 2.80
N ALA A 23 -19.18 7.40 1.65
CA ALA A 23 -20.01 7.47 0.45
C ALA A 23 -20.30 6.08 -0.15
N PRO A 24 -21.50 5.84 -0.72
CA PRO A 24 -21.76 4.61 -1.47
C PRO A 24 -20.78 4.49 -2.65
N LEU A 25 -20.44 3.26 -3.01
CA LEU A 25 -19.70 3.00 -4.24
C LEU A 25 -20.71 2.94 -5.40
N GLU A 26 -20.56 3.86 -6.34
CA GLU A 26 -21.47 4.00 -7.48
C GLU A 26 -20.86 3.37 -8.75
N PHE A 27 -21.71 2.70 -9.52
CA PHE A 27 -21.36 2.07 -10.79
C PHE A 27 -22.32 2.55 -11.89
N PRO A 28 -21.86 2.70 -13.15
CA PRO A 28 -22.74 2.93 -14.30
C PRO A 28 -23.74 1.80 -14.53
N GLU A 29 -24.88 2.13 -15.15
CA GLU A 29 -25.91 1.15 -15.53
C GLU A 29 -25.42 0.13 -16.58
N ASP A 30 -24.43 0.47 -17.39
CA ASP A 30 -23.84 -0.37 -18.43
C ASP A 30 -22.63 -1.20 -17.96
N MET A 31 -22.26 -1.11 -16.67
CA MET A 31 -21.18 -1.93 -16.13
C MET A 31 -21.62 -3.41 -15.99
N ASP A 32 -20.77 -4.31 -16.48
CA ASP A 32 -20.93 -5.75 -16.28
C ASP A 32 -21.08 -6.10 -14.78
N PRO A 33 -22.13 -6.85 -14.37
CA PRO A 33 -22.39 -7.17 -12.96
C PRO A 33 -21.25 -7.93 -12.27
N VAL A 34 -20.54 -8.81 -12.98
CA VAL A 34 -19.42 -9.58 -12.41
C VAL A 34 -18.22 -8.66 -12.12
N THR A 35 -18.01 -7.67 -12.99
CA THR A 35 -17.01 -6.62 -12.84
C THR A 35 -17.34 -5.68 -11.67
N SER A 36 -18.60 -5.25 -11.52
CA SER A 36 -18.99 -4.38 -10.40
C SER A 36 -18.91 -5.10 -9.05
N ASP A 37 -19.33 -6.37 -8.98
CA ASP A 37 -19.18 -7.21 -7.78
C ASP A 37 -17.71 -7.39 -7.37
N PHE A 38 -16.82 -7.68 -8.33
CA PHE A 38 -15.38 -7.78 -8.10
C PHE A 38 -14.81 -6.50 -7.49
N ILE A 39 -15.14 -5.34 -8.08
CA ILE A 39 -14.68 -4.03 -7.59
C ILE A 39 -15.26 -3.73 -6.20
N ALA A 40 -16.53 -4.04 -5.97
CA ALA A 40 -17.17 -3.86 -4.66
C ALA A 40 -16.53 -4.73 -3.57
N GLY A 41 -16.14 -5.97 -3.90
CA GLY A 41 -15.39 -6.86 -3.02
C GLY A 41 -14.01 -6.32 -2.65
N LEU A 42 -13.27 -5.78 -3.62
CA LEU A 42 -11.96 -5.15 -3.39
C LEU A 42 -12.05 -3.83 -2.61
N LEU A 43 -13.13 -3.07 -2.78
CA LEU A 43 -13.36 -1.77 -2.14
C LEU A 43 -14.22 -1.87 -0.86
N ARG A 44 -14.33 -3.06 -0.26
CA ARG A 44 -14.91 -3.22 1.08
C ARG A 44 -14.15 -2.38 2.12
N ARG A 45 -14.92 -1.62 2.90
CA ARG A 45 -14.44 -0.73 3.96
C ARG A 45 -13.76 -1.50 5.07
N ASP A 46 -14.46 -2.51 5.60
CA ASP A 46 -13.89 -3.45 6.56
C ASP A 46 -12.79 -4.30 5.85
N PRO A 47 -11.52 -4.24 6.31
CA PRO A 47 -10.45 -5.07 5.77
C PRO A 47 -10.66 -6.58 6.00
N ALA A 48 -11.48 -6.98 6.98
CA ALA A 48 -11.81 -8.39 7.25
C ALA A 48 -12.87 -8.95 6.29
N GLU A 49 -13.69 -8.11 5.66
CA GLU A 49 -14.63 -8.52 4.60
C GLU A 49 -14.05 -8.37 3.18
N ARG A 50 -12.86 -7.78 3.04
CA ARG A 50 -12.30 -7.41 1.74
C ARG A 50 -11.87 -8.64 0.94
N LEU A 51 -12.28 -8.70 -0.32
CA LEU A 51 -11.82 -9.73 -1.26
C LEU A 51 -10.28 -9.67 -1.33
N GLY A 52 -9.63 -10.82 -1.16
CA GLY A 52 -8.18 -10.89 -1.08
C GLY A 52 -7.57 -10.82 0.33
N THR A 53 -8.38 -10.73 1.39
CA THR A 53 -7.90 -10.77 2.78
C THR A 53 -7.66 -12.20 3.28
N GLY A 54 -6.84 -12.36 4.32
CA GLY A 54 -6.50 -13.66 4.92
C GLY A 54 -5.54 -14.52 4.08
N VAL A 55 -5.22 -15.73 4.60
CA VAL A 55 -4.25 -16.66 3.99
C VAL A 55 -4.67 -17.13 2.59
N ASP A 56 -5.96 -17.39 2.39
CA ASP A 56 -6.54 -17.76 1.10
C ASP A 56 -6.83 -16.56 0.19
N GLY A 57 -6.52 -15.33 0.62
CA GLY A 57 -6.79 -14.10 -0.11
C GLY A 57 -6.40 -14.15 -1.60
N PRO A 58 -5.15 -14.50 -1.95
CA PRO A 58 -4.73 -14.67 -3.34
C PRO A 58 -5.48 -15.77 -4.12
N ILE A 59 -6.07 -16.76 -3.44
CA ILE A 59 -6.94 -17.76 -4.08
C ILE A 59 -8.30 -17.13 -4.37
N THR A 60 -8.92 -16.45 -3.40
CA THR A 60 -10.25 -15.80 -3.57
C THR A 60 -10.30 -14.79 -4.72
N ILE A 61 -9.22 -14.01 -4.93
CA ILE A 61 -9.09 -13.12 -6.09
C ILE A 61 -9.02 -13.94 -7.39
N ARG A 62 -8.16 -14.96 -7.43
CA ARG A 62 -7.91 -15.76 -8.65
C ARG A 62 -9.11 -16.62 -9.07
N SER A 63 -9.94 -17.04 -8.13
CA SER A 63 -11.18 -17.80 -8.37
C SER A 63 -12.43 -16.93 -8.53
N HIS A 64 -12.30 -15.61 -8.58
CA HIS A 64 -13.44 -14.72 -8.79
C HIS A 64 -13.92 -14.82 -10.26
N PRO A 65 -15.24 -14.88 -10.55
CA PRO A 65 -15.75 -15.06 -11.93
C PRO A 65 -15.28 -14.02 -12.95
N TYR A 66 -14.87 -12.84 -12.49
CA TYR A 66 -14.20 -11.80 -13.30
C TYR A 66 -12.97 -12.33 -14.06
N PHE A 67 -12.31 -13.38 -13.55
CA PHE A 67 -11.15 -14.02 -14.16
C PHE A 67 -11.43 -15.41 -14.75
N ASP A 68 -12.69 -15.84 -14.92
CA ASP A 68 -13.03 -17.18 -15.45
C ASP A 68 -12.44 -17.46 -16.85
N SER A 69 -12.19 -16.41 -17.63
CA SER A 69 -11.56 -16.50 -18.95
C SER A 69 -10.03 -16.58 -18.91
N LEU A 70 -9.40 -16.49 -17.73
CA LEU A 70 -7.97 -16.31 -17.54
C LEU A 70 -7.30 -17.55 -16.92
N GLN A 71 -6.42 -18.21 -17.67
CA GLN A 71 -5.58 -19.28 -17.13
C GLN A 71 -4.35 -18.68 -16.44
N TRP A 72 -4.38 -18.61 -15.10
CA TRP A 72 -3.29 -18.02 -14.30
C TRP A 72 -1.90 -18.63 -14.54
N THR A 73 -1.84 -19.94 -14.83
CA THR A 73 -0.61 -20.62 -15.24
C THR A 73 -0.04 -20.05 -16.55
N ASP A 74 -0.89 -19.74 -17.52
CA ASP A 74 -0.48 -19.15 -18.80
C ASP A 74 -0.14 -17.66 -18.68
N VAL A 75 -0.67 -16.95 -17.68
CA VAL A 75 -0.21 -15.61 -17.28
C VAL A 75 1.22 -15.69 -16.74
N TYR A 76 1.47 -16.60 -15.79
CA TYR A 76 2.78 -16.78 -15.16
C TYR A 76 3.87 -17.13 -16.18
N TYR A 77 3.59 -18.08 -17.09
CA TYR A 77 4.50 -18.43 -18.20
C TYR A 77 4.48 -17.43 -19.37
N ARG A 78 3.72 -16.32 -19.28
CA ARG A 78 3.64 -15.28 -20.33
C ARG A 78 3.21 -15.81 -21.71
N ARG A 79 2.40 -16.87 -21.71
CA ARG A 79 1.83 -17.50 -22.92
C ARG A 79 0.62 -16.72 -23.46
N ILE A 80 -0.07 -15.98 -22.59
CA ILE A 80 -1.15 -15.08 -22.99
C ILE A 80 -0.56 -13.84 -23.64
N LYS A 81 -0.88 -13.60 -24.91
CA LYS A 81 -0.51 -12.37 -25.61
C LYS A 81 -1.22 -11.17 -24.95
N PRO A 82 -0.50 -10.11 -24.54
CA PRO A 82 -1.15 -8.94 -23.96
C PRO A 82 -2.05 -8.22 -24.99
N PRO A 83 -3.18 -7.62 -24.56
CA PRO A 83 -4.14 -6.97 -25.46
C PRO A 83 -3.55 -5.73 -26.14
N TYR A 84 -2.55 -5.10 -25.52
CA TYR A 84 -1.78 -4.00 -26.07
C TYR A 84 -0.28 -4.34 -26.04
N VAL A 85 0.38 -4.17 -27.18
CA VAL A 85 1.85 -4.21 -27.30
C VAL A 85 2.29 -2.84 -27.80
N PRO A 86 3.04 -2.05 -27.03
CA PRO A 86 3.54 -0.76 -27.49
C PRO A 86 4.53 -0.96 -28.65
N ASN A 87 4.38 -0.16 -29.71
CA ASN A 87 5.32 -0.17 -30.82
C ASN A 87 6.63 0.52 -30.38
N LEU A 88 7.77 -0.14 -30.57
CA LEU A 88 9.11 0.39 -30.36
C LEU A 88 9.88 0.40 -31.68
N LYS A 89 10.65 1.46 -31.93
CA LYS A 89 11.48 1.65 -33.14
C LYS A 89 12.90 1.12 -32.98
N SER A 90 13.41 1.07 -31.75
CA SER A 90 14.74 0.60 -31.39
C SER A 90 14.78 0.26 -29.88
N GLU A 91 15.87 -0.36 -29.43
CA GLU A 91 16.17 -0.61 -28.00
C GLU A 91 16.28 0.70 -27.18
N THR A 92 16.51 1.83 -27.86
CA THR A 92 16.66 3.18 -27.30
C THR A 92 15.48 4.10 -27.65
N ASP A 93 14.31 3.53 -27.95
CA ASP A 93 13.10 4.31 -28.26
C ASP A 93 12.44 4.83 -26.98
N PHE A 94 12.60 6.13 -26.73
CA PHE A 94 11.99 6.82 -25.60
C PHE A 94 10.62 7.45 -25.92
N SER A 95 9.97 7.13 -27.04
CA SER A 95 8.74 7.82 -27.49
C SER A 95 7.49 7.63 -26.61
N HIS A 96 7.52 6.69 -25.65
CA HIS A 96 6.46 6.49 -24.64
C HIS A 96 6.75 7.19 -23.30
N PHE A 97 7.82 7.98 -23.19
CA PHE A 97 8.13 8.80 -22.02
C PHE A 97 7.70 10.26 -22.23
N ASP A 98 7.51 11.00 -21.13
CA ASP A 98 7.18 12.43 -21.21
C ASP A 98 8.34 13.25 -21.79
N LYS A 99 8.00 14.16 -22.70
CA LYS A 99 8.97 15.04 -23.38
C LYS A 99 9.68 15.98 -22.42
N ASP A 100 9.02 16.39 -21.34
CA ASP A 100 9.62 17.29 -20.36
C ASP A 100 10.79 16.61 -19.63
N PHE A 101 10.64 15.33 -19.27
CA PHE A 101 11.74 14.54 -18.70
C PHE A 101 12.84 14.25 -19.73
N LEU A 102 12.49 14.00 -21.01
CA LEU A 102 13.49 13.79 -22.07
C LEU A 102 14.26 15.06 -22.44
N ALA A 103 13.71 16.25 -22.17
CA ALA A 103 14.38 17.53 -22.33
C ALA A 103 15.34 17.87 -21.17
N MET A 104 15.20 17.20 -20.01
CA MET A 104 16.10 17.40 -18.87
C MET A 104 17.46 16.75 -19.13
N THR A 105 18.54 17.47 -18.80
CA THR A 105 19.89 16.88 -18.81
C THR A 105 20.00 15.80 -17.72
N PRO A 106 20.37 14.55 -18.05
CA PRO A 106 20.58 13.50 -17.05
C PRO A 106 21.83 13.84 -16.22
N ARG A 107 21.60 14.35 -15.01
CA ARG A 107 22.66 14.75 -14.08
C ARG A 107 22.26 14.42 -12.64
N LEU A 108 23.26 14.12 -11.81
CA LEU A 108 23.06 14.03 -10.37
C LEU A 108 22.89 15.43 -9.79
N SER A 109 21.85 15.64 -8.99
CA SER A 109 21.69 16.87 -8.21
C SER A 109 22.72 16.91 -7.07
N PRO A 110 23.37 18.05 -6.81
CA PRO A 110 24.31 18.17 -5.69
C PRO A 110 23.57 18.03 -4.35
N SER A 111 24.15 17.31 -3.40
CA SER A 111 23.56 17.09 -2.08
C SER A 111 23.74 18.31 -1.15
N THR A 112 22.63 18.84 -0.63
CA THR A 112 22.63 20.01 0.28
C THR A 112 23.44 19.80 1.55
N MET A 113 23.66 18.54 1.96
CA MET A 113 24.54 18.15 3.07
C MET A 113 25.95 18.73 2.97
N GLN A 114 26.46 19.03 1.77
CA GLN A 114 27.77 19.68 1.58
C GLN A 114 27.76 21.21 1.79
N GLN A 115 26.59 21.85 1.85
CA GLN A 115 26.46 23.31 2.03
C GLN A 115 26.12 23.72 3.46
N THR A 116 25.38 22.91 4.21
CA THR A 116 25.06 23.20 5.62
C THR A 116 26.13 22.63 6.55
N GLN A 117 27.05 23.48 7.02
CA GLN A 117 28.03 23.16 8.08
C GLN A 117 27.39 22.96 9.49
N SER A 118 26.12 22.51 9.56
CA SER A 118 25.42 22.18 10.79
C SER A 118 25.83 20.78 11.25
N ALA A 119 26.97 20.71 11.95
CA ALA A 119 27.49 19.47 12.53
C ALA A 119 26.64 19.01 13.72
N THR A 120 25.53 18.31 13.45
CA THR A 120 24.64 17.73 14.48
C THR A 120 24.37 16.24 14.32
N MET A 121 24.79 15.62 13.20
CA MET A 121 24.76 14.17 13.00
C MET A 121 26.18 13.61 13.08
N ASP A 122 26.38 12.57 13.89
CA ASP A 122 27.61 11.78 13.90
C ASP A 122 27.74 11.06 12.55
N PRO A 123 28.86 11.24 11.79
CA PRO A 123 29.05 10.57 10.50
C PRO A 123 28.91 9.05 10.58
N SER A 124 29.30 8.42 11.69
CA SER A 124 29.20 6.97 11.88
C SER A 124 27.76 6.46 11.97
N LEU A 125 26.83 7.31 12.43
CA LEU A 125 25.39 6.98 12.45
C LEU A 125 24.76 7.09 11.06
N LEU A 126 25.29 7.95 10.18
CA LEU A 126 24.84 8.02 8.78
C LEU A 126 25.28 6.79 7.99
N ASP A 127 26.52 6.33 8.17
CA ASP A 127 27.01 5.09 7.54
C ASP A 127 26.22 3.86 8.05
N LEU A 128 25.88 3.83 9.35
CA LEU A 128 25.07 2.76 9.93
C LEU A 128 23.63 2.75 9.39
N ALA A 129 23.04 3.93 9.10
CA ALA A 129 21.68 4.05 8.56
C ALA A 129 21.50 3.41 7.17
N PHE A 130 22.58 3.18 6.43
CA PHE A 130 22.59 2.49 5.14
C PHE A 130 23.31 1.13 5.18
N GLN A 131 23.58 0.59 6.37
CA GLN A 131 24.13 -0.76 6.49
C GLN A 131 23.15 -1.79 5.90
N GLY A 132 23.63 -2.65 4.99
CA GLY A 132 22.79 -3.61 4.27
C GLY A 132 22.11 -3.07 3.00
N TYR A 133 22.29 -1.79 2.64
CA TYR A 133 21.73 -1.21 1.41
C TYR A 133 22.30 -1.84 0.12
N SER A 134 23.59 -2.21 0.12
CA SER A 134 24.26 -2.78 -1.05
C SER A 134 23.78 -4.20 -1.35
N TYR A 135 23.06 -4.35 -2.46
CA TYR A 135 22.60 -5.64 -2.98
C TYR A 135 23.11 -5.85 -4.42
N THR A 136 23.60 -7.04 -4.71
CA THR A 136 23.82 -7.54 -6.06
C THR A 136 23.26 -8.95 -6.14
N ASN A 137 22.46 -9.23 -7.17
CA ASN A 137 22.00 -10.60 -7.37
C ASN A 137 23.18 -11.49 -7.78
N THR A 138 23.41 -12.56 -7.01
CA THR A 138 24.50 -13.52 -7.23
C THR A 138 24.07 -14.72 -8.06
N ASP A 139 22.78 -14.88 -8.32
CA ASP A 139 22.25 -15.95 -9.16
C ASP A 139 22.36 -15.58 -10.65
N SER A 140 23.20 -16.32 -11.37
CA SER A 140 23.40 -16.15 -12.82
C SER A 140 22.16 -16.50 -13.64
N ASN A 141 21.25 -17.30 -13.08
CA ASN A 141 20.03 -17.78 -13.75
C ASN A 141 18.79 -16.97 -13.38
N TYR A 142 18.93 -15.96 -12.51
CA TYR A 142 17.80 -15.15 -12.03
C TYR A 142 16.88 -14.61 -13.13
N MET A 143 17.42 -14.19 -14.28
CA MET A 143 16.59 -13.71 -15.39
C MET A 143 15.78 -14.80 -16.10
N GLU A 144 16.13 -16.08 -15.94
CA GLU A 144 15.38 -17.21 -16.46
C GLU A 144 14.35 -17.70 -15.43
N ASP A 145 14.72 -17.75 -14.15
CA ASP A 145 13.83 -18.17 -13.06
C ASP A 145 12.77 -17.12 -12.67
N ALA A 146 13.13 -15.83 -12.62
CA ALA A 146 12.19 -14.74 -12.38
C ALA A 146 11.27 -14.46 -13.57
N PHE A 147 11.66 -14.91 -14.77
CA PHE A 147 10.91 -14.72 -16.01
C PHE A 147 10.84 -16.04 -16.79
N PRO A 148 10.00 -17.00 -16.35
CA PRO A 148 9.96 -18.32 -16.93
C PRO A 148 9.52 -18.28 -18.40
N SER A 149 10.13 -19.13 -19.23
CA SER A 149 9.85 -19.20 -20.67
C SER A 149 8.40 -19.64 -20.94
N PRO A 150 7.74 -19.15 -22.02
CA PRO A 150 6.47 -19.71 -22.50
C PRO A 150 6.48 -21.22 -22.75
N SER A 151 7.67 -21.81 -23.00
CA SER A 151 7.89 -23.24 -23.21
C SER A 151 8.12 -24.07 -21.94
N ALA A 152 8.29 -23.43 -20.77
CA ALA A 152 8.47 -24.15 -19.50
C ALA A 152 7.18 -24.89 -19.10
N THR A 153 7.30 -25.97 -18.35
CA THR A 153 6.21 -26.92 -18.03
C THR A 153 5.86 -26.86 -16.54
N THR A 154 4.66 -27.30 -16.15
CA THR A 154 4.21 -27.28 -14.75
C THR A 154 5.03 -28.18 -13.80
N SER A 155 5.84 -29.10 -14.34
CA SER A 155 6.88 -29.83 -13.61
C SER A 155 7.93 -28.90 -13.00
N ASP A 156 8.17 -27.76 -13.65
CA ASP A 156 9.26 -26.84 -13.34
C ASP A 156 8.84 -25.89 -12.18
N LEU A 157 7.55 -25.90 -11.79
CA LEU A 157 7.01 -25.14 -10.66
C LEU A 157 7.49 -25.61 -9.28
N GLN A 158 8.10 -26.80 -9.17
CA GLN A 158 8.54 -27.36 -7.89
C GLN A 158 9.63 -26.54 -7.17
N HIS A 159 10.20 -25.52 -7.82
CA HIS A 159 11.16 -24.58 -7.23
C HIS A 159 10.64 -23.12 -7.14
N SER A 160 9.37 -22.84 -7.49
CA SER A 160 8.83 -21.48 -7.42
C SER A 160 8.43 -21.09 -5.99
N SER A 161 9.40 -20.52 -5.25
CA SER A 161 9.27 -20.04 -3.86
C SER A 161 8.24 -18.92 -3.64
N ILE A 162 7.56 -18.47 -4.68
CA ILE A 162 6.53 -17.42 -4.64
C ILE A 162 5.16 -17.98 -4.17
N TYR A 163 4.99 -19.32 -4.17
CA TYR A 163 3.75 -19.98 -3.73
C TYR A 163 3.88 -20.85 -2.48
N TYR A 164 5.08 -20.98 -1.93
CA TYR A 164 5.32 -21.61 -0.62
C TYR A 164 5.84 -20.56 0.35
N TYR A 165 4.96 -20.04 1.20
CA TYR A 165 5.38 -19.75 2.56
C TYR A 165 5.60 -21.11 3.22
N GLU A 166 6.86 -21.51 3.39
CA GLU A 166 7.17 -22.61 4.30
C GLU A 166 6.90 -22.10 5.72
N ASP A 167 6.09 -22.84 6.48
CA ASP A 167 5.64 -22.52 7.84
C ASP A 167 6.80 -22.68 8.87
N ASP A 168 7.88 -21.94 8.69
CA ASP A 168 9.03 -21.96 9.60
C ASP A 168 8.92 -20.86 10.68
N ASP A 169 8.58 -21.33 11.88
CA ASP A 169 8.70 -20.67 13.19
C ASP A 169 7.86 -19.41 13.46
N TYR A 170 6.53 -19.59 13.46
CA TYR A 170 5.66 -18.78 14.33
C TYR A 170 5.91 -19.15 15.80
N GLY A 171 7.00 -18.63 16.36
CA GLY A 171 7.34 -18.80 17.77
C GLY A 171 6.18 -18.40 18.68
N SER A 172 5.81 -19.30 19.59
CA SER A 172 4.61 -19.20 20.43
C SER A 172 4.50 -17.87 21.18
N VAL A 173 3.70 -16.94 20.68
CA VAL A 173 3.22 -15.80 21.47
C VAL A 173 2.11 -16.28 22.39
N GLU A 174 2.41 -16.47 23.67
CA GLU A 174 1.42 -16.88 24.66
C GLU A 174 0.27 -15.87 24.70
N ALA A 175 -0.96 -16.38 24.61
CA ALA A 175 -2.15 -15.57 24.70
C ALA A 175 -2.25 -14.99 26.13
N ALA A 176 -1.92 -13.70 26.26
CA ALA A 176 -2.12 -12.96 27.50
C ALA A 176 -3.62 -12.87 27.81
N THR A 177 -4.12 -13.83 28.59
CA THR A 177 -5.49 -13.87 29.05
C THR A 177 -5.75 -12.67 29.97
N SER A 178 -6.64 -11.77 29.54
CA SER A 178 -7.05 -10.62 30.33
C SER A 178 -8.03 -11.02 31.44
N ASP A 179 -7.51 -11.63 32.50
CA ASP A 179 -8.25 -11.87 33.74
C ASP A 179 -7.34 -11.60 34.94
N ASP A 180 -7.40 -10.37 35.46
CA ASP A 180 -7.13 -10.14 36.88
C ASP A 180 -7.94 -8.94 37.38
N ARG A 181 -8.90 -9.21 38.27
CA ARG A 181 -9.70 -8.23 39.00
C ARG A 181 -9.46 -8.43 40.49
N HIS A 182 -9.32 -7.32 41.22
CA HIS A 182 -9.04 -7.24 42.67
C HIS A 182 -7.56 -7.55 43.00
N ASN A 183 -6.96 -6.99 44.06
CA ASN A 183 -7.53 -6.22 45.16
C ASN A 183 -6.59 -5.14 45.74
N ASP A 184 -7.22 -4.20 46.44
CA ASP A 184 -6.80 -3.60 47.72
C ASP A 184 -6.09 -2.23 47.82
N SER A 185 -6.47 -1.60 48.94
CA SER A 185 -6.08 -0.34 49.59
C SER A 185 -4.57 -0.15 49.85
N GLY A 186 -4.04 1.01 50.25
CA GLY A 186 -4.54 2.35 50.64
C GLY A 186 -3.30 3.21 50.98
N VAL A 187 -3.28 4.51 51.33
CA VAL A 187 -3.91 5.18 52.49
C VAL A 187 -3.34 6.63 52.57
N THR A 188 -4.19 7.67 52.78
CA THR A 188 -3.88 9.05 53.30
C THR A 188 -2.92 9.97 52.49
N THR A 189 -2.90 11.32 52.52
CA THR A 189 -3.57 12.49 53.18
C THR A 189 -3.10 13.77 52.41
N SER A 190 -3.64 15.00 52.45
CA SER A 190 -4.83 15.67 53.04
C SER A 190 -4.88 17.16 52.62
N SER A 191 -6.03 17.86 52.80
CA SER A 191 -6.17 19.34 52.89
C SER A 191 -5.95 20.16 51.59
N SER A 192 -6.65 21.28 51.31
CA SER A 192 -7.88 21.88 51.87
C SER A 192 -8.37 23.06 50.98
N GLY A 193 -9.66 23.44 51.10
CA GLY A 193 -10.24 24.72 50.59
C GLY A 193 -10.48 24.79 49.07
N GLY A 194 -11.51 25.49 48.57
CA GLY A 194 -12.62 26.17 49.24
C GLY A 194 -13.25 27.29 48.38
N GLY A 195 -14.57 27.22 48.13
CA GLY A 195 -15.34 28.24 47.40
C GLY A 195 -15.18 28.20 45.85
N GLY A 196 -16.13 28.66 45.04
CA GLY A 196 -17.46 29.20 45.37
C GLY A 196 -17.96 30.25 44.36
N LEU A 197 -18.91 29.83 43.50
CA LEU A 197 -19.99 30.64 42.88
C LEU A 197 -19.66 31.89 42.01
N GLU A 198 -19.80 31.68 40.69
CA GLU A 198 -20.73 32.43 39.79
C GLU A 198 -20.39 33.90 39.33
N PRO A 199 -21.17 34.59 38.45
CA PRO A 199 -20.69 34.87 37.08
C PRO A 199 -20.77 36.34 36.58
N GLY A 200 -20.35 36.59 35.33
CA GLY A 200 -20.46 37.87 34.58
C GLY A 200 -19.11 38.30 33.98
N SER A 201 -18.97 38.83 32.77
CA SER A 201 -19.74 39.94 32.17
C SER A 201 -19.59 40.02 30.64
N ASN A 202 -20.47 40.78 29.98
CA ASN A 202 -20.44 41.10 28.53
C ASN A 202 -19.16 41.82 28.05
N ALA A 203 -18.81 41.59 26.78
CA ALA A 203 -18.26 42.64 25.89
C ALA A 203 -18.69 42.40 24.44
N SER A 204 -19.23 43.43 23.79
CA SER A 204 -19.75 43.44 22.41
C SER A 204 -18.84 44.24 21.46
N HIS A 205 -19.12 44.19 20.14
CA HIS A 205 -18.65 45.12 19.08
C HIS A 205 -17.16 44.99 18.65
N VAL A 206 -16.69 45.34 17.43
CA VAL A 206 -17.24 46.13 16.28
C VAL A 206 -16.86 45.46 14.91
N TYR A 207 -17.54 45.87 13.82
CA TYR A 207 -17.27 45.58 12.40
C TYR A 207 -16.07 46.32 11.75
N GLY A 208 -15.61 45.82 10.58
CA GLY A 208 -14.97 46.58 9.48
C GLY A 208 -13.43 46.58 9.46
N ASN A 209 -12.74 46.49 8.31
CA ASN A 209 -13.14 46.36 6.89
C ASN A 209 -12.48 45.13 6.25
#